data_AF-A0A1W0CPW9-F1
#
_entry.id   AF-A0A1W0CPW9-F1
#
_cell.length_a   1.000
_cell.length_b   1.000
_cell.length_c   1.000
_cell.angle_alpha   90.00
_cell.angle_beta   90.00
_cell.angle_gamma   90.00
#
_symmetry.space_group_name_H-M   'P 1'
#
loop_
_entity.id
_entity.type
_entity.pdbx_description
1 polymer ?
#
loop_
_entity_poly.entity_id
_entity_poly.type
_entity_poly.pdbx_seq_one_letter_code
_entity_poly.pdbx_strand_id
1 'polypeptide(L)' 'MNQAPQIVLKPCPKCGAPALLVKAGSRRFWVQCSRYPDNGNCSAIGAQADNKKEAVANWNASR' A
#
# COMPACT_ATOMS: atom_id res chain seq x y z
N MET A 1 -22.43 -2.77 -15.15
CA MET A 1 -21.78 -2.97 -13.84
C MET A 1 -20.28 -2.76 -14.00
N ASN A 2 -19.83 -1.53 -13.77
CA ASN A 2 -18.46 -1.08 -14.03
C ASN A 2 -17.53 -1.55 -12.91
N GLN A 3 -16.99 -2.77 -13.02
CA GLN A 3 -15.92 -3.18 -12.11
C GLN A 3 -14.59 -2.68 -12.68
N ALA A 4 -14.23 -1.46 -12.29
CA ALA A 4 -12.84 -1.02 -12.41
C ALA A 4 -11.94 -2.08 -11.74
N PRO A 5 -10.79 -2.46 -12.32
CA PRO A 5 -9.94 -3.48 -11.77
C PRO A 5 -9.50 -3.07 -10.36
N GLN A 6 -10.12 -3.70 -9.37
CA GLN A 6 -9.85 -3.46 -7.95
C GLN A 6 -8.49 -4.09 -7.67
N ILE A 7 -7.42 -3.30 -7.74
CA ILE A 7 -6.07 -3.73 -7.38
C ILE A 7 -6.08 -3.96 -5.85
N VAL A 8 -6.27 -5.22 -5.45
CA VAL A 8 -6.43 -5.61 -4.03
C VAL A 8 -5.10 -5.51 -3.31
N LEU A 9 -5.05 -4.68 -2.26
CA LEU A 9 -3.91 -4.63 -1.35
C LEU A 9 -4.02 -5.77 -0.32
N LYS A 10 -2.93 -6.53 -0.15
CA LYS A 10 -2.83 -7.48 0.96
C LYS A 10 -2.71 -6.73 2.30
N PRO A 11 -3.21 -7.31 3.40
CA PRO A 11 -3.01 -6.75 4.73
C PRO A 11 -1.52 -6.65 5.07
N CYS A 12 -1.19 -5.79 6.03
CA CYS A 12 0.16 -5.59 6.49
C CYS A 12 0.80 -6.90 6.99
N PRO A 13 2.00 -7.27 6.48
CA PRO A 13 2.67 -8.49 6.89
C PRO A 13 3.15 -8.46 8.35
N LYS A 14 3.31 -7.26 8.95
CA LYS A 14 3.78 -7.11 10.34
C LYS A 14 2.68 -7.22 11.38
N CYS A 15 1.50 -6.65 11.13
CA CYS A 15 0.46 -6.52 12.15
C CYS A 15 -0.94 -6.95 11.70
N GLY A 16 -1.10 -7.43 10.46
CA GLY A 16 -2.37 -7.87 9.90
C GLY A 16 -3.40 -6.76 9.63
N ALA A 17 -3.09 -5.50 9.94
CA ALA A 17 -3.97 -4.38 9.69
C ALA A 17 -4.12 -4.11 8.18
N PRO A 18 -5.20 -3.44 7.74
CA PRO A 18 -5.36 -3.05 6.35
C PRO A 18 -4.18 -2.23 5.84
N ALA A 19 -3.84 -2.41 4.57
CA ALA A 19 -2.84 -1.58 3.89
C ALA A 19 -3.53 -0.47 3.10
N LEU A 20 -2.88 0.68 2.99
CA LEU A 20 -3.38 1.87 2.32
C LEU A 20 -2.42 2.26 1.21
N LEU A 21 -2.97 2.52 0.02
CA LEU A 21 -2.22 3.16 -1.05
C LEU A 21 -2.17 4.67 -0.80
N VAL A 22 -0.96 5.21 -0.82
CA VAL A 22 -0.69 6.63 -0.72
C VAL A 22 -0.16 7.14 -2.06
N LYS A 23 -0.62 8.32 -2.45
CA LYS A 23 -0.18 9.05 -3.64
C LYS A 23 0.36 10.41 -3.20
N ALA A 24 1.60 10.72 -3.56
CA ALA A 24 2.15 12.07 -3.48
C ALA A 24 2.47 12.60 -4.88
N GLY A 25 1.81 13.69 -5.28
CA GLY A 25 2.00 14.25 -6.62
C GLY A 25 1.64 13.26 -7.73
N SER A 26 2.31 13.40 -8.88
CA SER A 26 1.93 12.70 -10.11
C SER A 26 2.60 11.34 -10.31
N ARG A 27 3.82 11.16 -9.82
CA ARG A 27 4.68 9.98 -10.07
C ARG A 27 5.17 9.30 -8.79
N ARG A 28 4.50 9.50 -7.66
CA ARG A 28 4.94 8.89 -6.41
C ARG A 28 3.76 8.21 -5.74
N PHE A 29 3.78 6.89 -5.79
CA PHE A 29 2.80 6.02 -5.17
C PHE A 29 3.53 5.04 -4.28
N TRP A 30 3.00 4.75 -3.10
CA TRP A 30 3.49 3.68 -2.24
C TRP A 30 2.34 3.11 -1.46
N VAL A 31 2.57 1.98 -0.80
CA VAL A 31 1.61 1.40 0.12
C VAL A 31 2.20 1.44 1.52
N GLN A 32 1.38 1.76 2.51
CA GLN A 32 1.79 1.71 3.92
C GLN A 32 0.71 1.04 4.76
N CYS A 33 1.08 0.59 5.95
CA CYS A 33 0.11 0.12 6.94
C CYS A 33 -0.88 1.23 7.31
N SER A 34 -2.16 0.91 7.50
CA SER A 34 -3.17 1.87 7.97
C SER A 34 -2.89 2.43 9.37
N ARG A 35 -2.04 1.75 10.15
CA ARG A 35 -1.63 2.20 11.49
C ARG A 35 -0.40 3.12 11.49
N TYR A 36 0.19 3.39 10.32
CA TYR A 36 1.36 4.27 10.18
C TYR A 36 0.93 5.76 10.09
N PRO A 37 1.58 6.73 10.76
CA PRO A 37 2.60 6.62 11.83
C PRO A 37 2.03 6.73 13.26
N ASP A 38 0.74 7.05 13.39
CA ASP A 38 0.17 7.70 14.59
C ASP A 38 -0.43 6.74 15.65
N ASN A 39 -0.88 5.53 15.27
CA ASN A 39 -1.75 4.74 16.17
C ASN A 39 -1.43 3.24 16.25
N GLY A 40 -0.27 2.82 15.77
CA GLY A 40 0.24 1.48 16.04
C GLY A 40 1.64 1.37 15.49
N ASN A 41 2.58 0.88 16.30
CA ASN A 41 4.03 0.71 16.07
C ASN A 41 4.45 -0.06 14.79
N CYS A 42 3.63 -0.09 13.74
CA CYS A 42 3.87 -0.77 12.50
C CYS A 42 4.54 0.18 11.50
N SER A 43 5.85 0.06 11.38
CA SER A 43 6.70 0.76 10.41
C SER A 43 6.68 0.13 9.01
N ALA A 44 5.62 -0.60 8.63
CA ALA A 44 5.55 -1.24 7.32
C ALA A 44 5.18 -0.23 6.24
N ILE A 45 6.16 0.11 5.41
CA ILE A 45 6.04 0.94 4.21
C ILE A 45 6.63 0.16 3.04
N GLY A 46 5.92 0.12 1.92
CA GLY A 46 6.37 -0.49 0.67
C GLY A 46 7.21 0.46 -0.18
N ALA A 47 7.91 -0.08 -1.16
CA ALA A 47 8.71 0.70 -2.09
C ALA A 47 7.85 1.70 -2.88
N GLN A 48 8.41 2.88 -3.11
CA GLN A 48 7.82 3.90 -3.98
C GLN A 48 7.82 3.41 -5.44
N ALA A 49 6.76 3.72 -6.16
CA ALA A 49 6.60 3.45 -7.59
C ALA A 49 5.97 4.65 -8.31
N ASP A 50 6.14 4.69 -9.63
CA ASP A 50 5.61 5.77 -10.47
C ASP A 50 4.10 5.67 -10.72
N ASN A 51 3.49 4.54 -10.39
CA ASN A 51 2.07 4.27 -10.63
C ASN A 51 1.44 3.41 -9.52
N LYS A 52 0.10 3.50 -9.40
CA LYS A 52 -0.69 2.75 -8.40
C LYS A 52 -0.50 1.24 -8.51
N LYS A 53 -0.46 0.69 -9.74
CA LYS A 53 -0.44 -0.76 -9.96
C LYS A 53 0.86 -1.37 -9.43
N GLU A 54 1.97 -0.72 -9.73
CA GLU A 54 3.30 -1.12 -9.31
C GLU A 54 3.51 -0.93 -7.80
N ALA A 55 3.03 0.18 -7.22
CA ALA A 55 3.06 0.36 -5.77
C ALA A 55 2.36 -0.78 -5.02
N VAL A 56 1.19 -1.24 -5.52
CA VAL A 56 0.49 -2.38 -4.92
C VAL A 56 1.19 -3.71 -5.22
N ALA A 57 1.76 -3.90 -6.41
CA ALA A 57 2.53 -5.08 -6.73
C ALA A 57 3.74 -5.22 -5.80
N ASN A 58 4.50 -4.15 -5.59
CA ASN A 58 5.65 -4.10 -4.69
C ASN A 58 5.26 -4.46 -3.26
N TRP A 59 4.15 -3.92 -2.77
CA TRP A 59 3.62 -4.28 -1.45
C TRP A 59 3.20 -5.75 -1.34
N ASN A 60 2.45 -6.25 -2.32
CA ASN A 60 1.94 -7.61 -2.32
C ASN A 60 3.03 -8.67 -2.51
N ALA A 61 4.19 -8.26 -3.04
CA ALA A 61 5.40 -9.05 -3.22
C ALA A 61 6.37 -8.99 -2.04
N SER A 62 6.22 -8.04 -1.11
CA SER A 62 7.09 -7.87 0.07
C SER A 62 6.80 -8.90 1.17
N ARG A 63 6.64 -10.18 0.80
CA ARG A 63 6.34 -11.29 1.71
C ARG A 63 7.61 -12.04 2.10
#